data_AF-A0A1G8JLX1-F1
#
_entry.id   AF-A0A1G8JLX1-F1
#
_cell.length_a   1.000
_cell.length_b   1.000
_cell.length_c   1.000
_cell.angle_alpha   90.00
_cell.angle_beta   90.00
_cell.angle_gamma   90.00
#
_symmetry.space_group_name_H-M   'P 1'
#
loop_
_entity.id
_entity.type
_entity.pdbx_description
1 polymer ?
#
loop_
_entity_poly.entity_id
_entity_poly.type
_entity_poly.pdbx_seq_one_letter_code
_entity_poly.pdbx_strand_id
1 'polypeptide(L)'
;MSKVFTSFEESVRQIKKVIASYVGENKTLESQYINGKLDLELVPQGILTERIRMGGTGIPGFYTPTGVGTPTADGKEHKEFQGKVCILEEAITGDAALVKAWKGINMGISFIAIRLVTSPQWLQQLEK
;
A
#
# COMPACT_ATOMS: atom_id res chain seq x y z
N MET A 1 18.66 -16.59 -20.56
CA MET A 1 18.76 -15.47 -19.60
C MET A 1 18.21 -14.14 -20.13
N SER A 2 17.95 -13.96 -21.44
CA SER A 2 17.42 -12.70 -22.00
C SER A 2 15.91 -12.51 -21.86
N LYS A 3 15.11 -13.58 -21.84
CA LYS A 3 13.63 -13.48 -21.78
C LYS A 3 13.07 -13.05 -20.42
N VAL A 4 13.81 -13.18 -19.32
CA VAL A 4 13.29 -12.86 -17.97
C VAL A 4 13.35 -11.36 -17.68
N PHE A 5 14.33 -10.65 -18.25
CA PHE A 5 14.49 -9.20 -18.06
C PHE A 5 13.52 -8.38 -18.91
N THR A 6 13.20 -8.83 -20.13
CA THR A 6 12.23 -8.13 -21.01
C THR A 6 10.80 -8.18 -20.44
N SER A 7 10.43 -9.26 -19.74
CA SER A 7 9.09 -9.41 -19.16
C SER A 7 8.75 -8.39 -18.07
N PHE A 8 9.76 -7.81 -17.42
CA PHE A 8 9.55 -6.81 -16.36
C PHE A 8 9.45 -5.37 -16.90
N GLU A 9 10.04 -5.09 -18.07
CA GLU A 9 9.83 -3.82 -18.80
C GLU A 9 8.42 -3.74 -19.42
N GLU A 10 7.84 -4.88 -19.83
CA GLU A 10 6.48 -4.94 -20.37
C GLU A 10 5.38 -4.99 -19.28
N SER A 11 5.65 -5.58 -18.10
CA SER A 11 4.63 -5.83 -17.08
C SER A 11 3.96 -4.56 -16.53
N VAL A 12 4.67 -3.44 -16.51
CA VAL A 12 4.16 -2.18 -15.92
C VAL A 12 3.17 -1.45 -16.85
N ARG A 13 3.01 -1.88 -18.11
CA ARG A 13 1.91 -1.38 -18.98
C ARG A 13 0.53 -1.87 -18.56
N GLN A 14 0.46 -2.82 -17.64
CA GLN A 14 -0.81 -3.34 -17.11
C GLN A 14 -1.37 -2.50 -15.96
N ILE A 15 -0.60 -1.53 -15.45
CA ILE A 15 -0.93 -0.76 -14.24
C ILE A 15 -1.20 0.70 -14.62
N LYS A 16 -2.46 1.13 -14.49
CA LYS A 16 -2.87 2.52 -14.77
C LYS A 16 -2.60 3.47 -13.59
N LYS A 17 -2.81 2.99 -12.36
CA LYS A 17 -2.67 3.77 -11.13
C LYS A 17 -2.01 2.92 -10.04
N VAL A 18 -1.10 3.52 -9.30
CA VAL A 18 -0.45 2.94 -8.12
C VAL A 18 -0.76 3.80 -6.91
N ILE A 19 -1.23 3.17 -5.84
CA ILE A 19 -1.37 3.79 -4.52
C ILE A 19 -0.34 3.12 -3.61
N ALA A 20 0.65 3.87 -3.13
CA ALA A 20 1.76 3.32 -2.38
C ALA A 20 2.29 4.30 -1.33
N SER A 21 3.00 3.79 -0.32
CA SER A 21 3.65 4.63 0.69
C SER A 21 5.11 4.94 0.39
N TYR A 22 5.75 4.17 -0.50
CA TYR A 22 7.14 4.35 -0.89
C TYR A 22 7.41 3.69 -2.25
N VAL A 23 8.26 4.32 -3.08
CA VAL A 23 8.60 3.87 -4.44
C VAL A 23 10.11 3.70 -4.64
N GLY A 24 10.94 4.24 -3.74
CA GLY A 24 12.26 4.82 -4.03
C GLY A 24 13.34 4.00 -4.72
N GLU A 25 13.20 2.67 -4.89
CA GLU A 25 14.17 1.86 -5.65
C GLU A 25 13.66 1.38 -7.01
N ASN A 26 12.43 1.77 -7.41
CA ASN A 26 11.83 1.38 -8.67
C ASN A 26 11.98 2.45 -9.76
N LYS A 27 13.15 2.48 -10.41
CA LYS A 27 13.46 3.40 -11.52
C LYS A 27 12.45 3.35 -12.67
N THR A 28 11.87 2.17 -12.92
CA THR A 28 10.86 1.98 -13.98
C THR A 28 9.56 2.71 -13.63
N LEU A 29 9.11 2.59 -12.38
CA LEU A 29 7.90 3.28 -11.91
C LEU A 29 8.10 4.79 -11.91
N GLU A 30 9.25 5.27 -11.44
CA GLU A 30 9.61 6.68 -11.46
C GLU A 30 9.63 7.25 -12.88
N SER A 31 10.31 6.56 -13.81
CA SER A 31 10.35 6.99 -15.22
C SER A 31 8.96 7.03 -15.86
N GLN A 32 8.08 6.08 -15.56
CA GLN A 32 6.72 6.07 -16.12
C GLN A 32 5.83 7.16 -15.54
N TYR A 33 5.96 7.44 -14.25
CA TYR A 33 5.28 8.56 -13.61
C TYR A 33 5.71 9.90 -14.24
N ILE A 34 7.03 10.13 -14.37
CA ILE A 34 7.57 11.36 -15.00
C ILE A 34 7.12 11.49 -16.45
N ASN A 35 7.05 10.38 -17.19
CA ASN A 35 6.58 10.35 -18.58
C ASN A 35 5.05 10.36 -18.72
N GLY A 36 4.29 10.50 -17.63
CA GLY A 36 2.82 10.58 -17.63
C GLY A 36 2.10 9.29 -18.04
N LYS A 37 2.79 8.14 -18.01
CA LYS A 37 2.23 6.83 -18.40
C LYS A 37 1.53 6.10 -17.26
N LEU A 38 1.78 6.52 -16.02
CA LEU A 38 1.27 5.89 -14.81
C LEU A 38 0.88 6.99 -13.81
N ASP A 39 -0.28 6.83 -13.18
CA ASP A 39 -0.71 7.68 -12.07
C ASP A 39 -0.16 7.13 -10.74
N LEU A 40 0.41 7.99 -9.91
CA LEU A 40 1.01 7.63 -8.63
C LEU A 40 0.41 8.48 -7.51
N GLU A 41 -0.28 7.83 -6.59
CA GLU A 41 -0.79 8.43 -5.36
C GLU A 41 0.09 7.98 -4.18
N LEU A 42 0.87 8.92 -3.64
CA LEU A 42 1.68 8.67 -2.45
C LEU A 42 0.84 8.91 -1.19
N VAL A 43 0.67 7.86 -0.39
CA VAL A 43 -0.13 7.87 0.84
C VAL A 43 0.73 7.44 2.02
N PRO A 44 0.73 8.16 3.15
CA PRO A 44 1.45 7.73 4.35
C PRO A 44 1.11 6.29 4.74
N GLN A 45 2.11 5.48 5.11
CA GLN A 45 1.95 4.03 5.32
C GLN A 45 0.85 3.67 6.33
N GLY A 46 0.74 4.43 7.43
CA GLY A 46 -0.32 4.24 8.42
C GLY A 46 -1.71 4.49 7.84
N ILE A 47 -1.88 5.55 7.05
CA ILE A 47 -3.13 5.85 6.36
C ILE A 47 -3.45 4.77 5.34
N LEU A 48 -2.48 4.35 4.52
CA LEU A 48 -2.69 3.31 3.50
C LEU A 48 -3.20 2.00 4.13
N THR A 49 -2.60 1.59 5.25
CA THR A 49 -3.01 0.41 6.02
C THR A 49 -4.45 0.55 6.51
N GLU A 50 -4.79 1.70 7.08
CA GLU A 50 -6.12 1.94 7.63
C GLU A 50 -7.19 2.03 6.53
N ARG A 51 -6.88 2.66 5.38
CA ARG A 51 -7.77 2.68 4.22
C ARG A 51 -8.11 1.27 3.71
N ILE A 52 -7.12 0.37 3.66
CA ILE A 52 -7.34 -1.05 3.30
C ILE A 52 -8.18 -1.75 4.37
N ARG A 53 -7.87 -1.52 5.66
CA ARG A 53 -8.62 -2.11 6.78
C ARG A 53 -10.09 -1.71 6.73
N MET A 54 -10.37 -0.43 6.50
CA MET A 54 -11.73 0.11 6.42
C MET A 54 -12.52 -0.53 5.28
N GLY A 55 -11.89 -0.68 4.10
CA GLY A 55 -12.47 -1.35 2.95
C GLY A 55 -12.89 -2.80 3.26
N GLY A 56 -12.06 -3.53 3.99
CA GLY A 56 -12.38 -4.90 4.43
C GLY A 56 -13.51 -4.98 5.47
N THR A 57 -13.77 -3.90 6.22
CA THR A 57 -14.84 -3.84 7.24
C THR A 57 -16.12 -3.16 6.78
N GLY A 58 -16.16 -2.65 5.54
CA GLY A 58 -17.33 -1.92 5.01
C GLY A 58 -17.50 -0.50 5.55
N ILE A 59 -16.45 0.10 6.11
CA ILE A 59 -16.46 1.50 6.56
C ILE A 59 -16.00 2.38 5.39
N PRO A 60 -16.77 3.39 4.94
CA PRO A 60 -16.48 4.13 3.71
C PRO A 60 -15.31 5.11 3.82
N GLY A 61 -14.99 5.58 5.03
CA GLY A 61 -13.89 6.51 5.25
C GLY A 61 -13.73 6.90 6.71
N PHE A 62 -12.65 7.61 7.02
CA PHE A 62 -12.32 8.07 8.36
C PHE A 62 -11.58 9.41 8.33
N TYR A 63 -11.65 10.15 9.44
CA TYR A 63 -10.90 11.39 9.59
C TYR A 63 -9.58 11.13 10.34
N THR A 64 -8.50 11.75 9.87
CA THR A 64 -7.18 11.68 10.51
C THR A 64 -6.48 13.04 10.51
N PRO A 65 -5.72 13.40 11.56
CA PRO A 65 -4.87 14.59 11.55
C PRO A 65 -3.60 14.39 10.71
N THR A 66 -3.27 13.15 10.34
CA THR A 66 -2.06 12.83 9.57
C THR A 66 -2.14 13.42 8.17
N GLY A 67 -1.15 14.22 7.79
CA GLY A 67 -1.08 14.86 6.46
C GLY A 67 -1.72 16.25 6.39
N VAL A 68 -2.37 16.72 7.46
CA VAL A 68 -2.87 18.10 7.53
C VAL A 68 -1.71 19.08 7.33
N GLY A 69 -1.89 20.04 6.42
CA GLY A 69 -0.86 21.04 6.08
C GLY A 69 0.26 20.52 5.17
N THR A 70 0.15 19.30 4.64
CA THR A 70 1.05 18.77 3.60
C THR A 70 0.30 18.60 2.27
N PRO A 71 1.01 18.41 1.14
CA PRO A 71 0.36 18.15 -0.15
C PRO A 71 -0.57 16.93 -0.17
N THR A 72 -0.43 16.01 0.79
CA THR A 72 -1.34 14.86 0.94
C THR A 72 -2.78 15.28 1.30
N ALA A 73 -2.96 16.47 1.88
CA ALA A 73 -4.28 17.02 2.23
C ALA A 73 -4.98 17.72 1.06
N ASP A 74 -4.28 17.96 -0.06
CA ASP A 74 -4.83 18.73 -1.18
C ASP A 74 -6.04 18.01 -1.79
N GLY A 75 -7.14 18.75 -1.94
CA GLY A 75 -8.40 18.23 -2.49
C GLY A 75 -9.23 17.37 -1.52
N LYS A 76 -8.78 17.15 -0.28
CA LYS A 76 -9.53 16.37 0.73
C LYS A 76 -10.41 17.26 1.59
N GLU A 77 -11.52 16.68 2.05
CA GLU A 77 -12.42 17.36 3.00
C GLU A 77 -11.70 17.56 4.34
N HIS A 78 -11.79 18.76 4.88
CA HIS A 78 -11.26 19.09 6.21
C HIS A 78 -12.41 19.23 7.21
N LYS A 79 -12.22 18.65 8.39
CA LYS A 79 -13.18 18.76 9.49
C LYS A 79 -12.47 18.91 10.82
N GLU A 80 -12.99 19.80 11.65
CA GLU A 80 -12.46 20.02 12.99
C GLU A 80 -13.14 19.11 14.02
N PHE A 81 -12.32 18.47 14.86
CA PHE A 81 -12.75 17.68 16.00
C PHE A 81 -11.99 18.16 17.23
N GLN A 82 -12.69 18.71 18.23
CA GLN A 82 -12.09 19.12 19.51
C GLN A 82 -10.85 20.03 19.35
N GLY A 83 -10.91 21.03 18.46
CA GLY A 83 -9.78 21.92 18.20
C GLY A 83 -8.67 21.34 17.30
N LYS A 84 -8.85 20.13 16.77
CA LYS A 84 -7.90 19.49 15.85
C LYS A 84 -8.52 19.38 14.46
N VAL A 85 -7.85 19.95 13.47
CA VAL A 85 -8.20 19.77 12.07
C VAL A 85 -7.79 18.36 11.62
N CYS A 86 -8.69 17.67 10.94
CA CYS A 86 -8.48 16.36 10.35
C CYS A 86 -8.90 16.38 8.88
N ILE A 87 -8.29 15.51 8.08
CA ILE A 87 -8.67 15.27 6.68
C ILE A 87 -9.44 13.95 6.55
N LEU A 88 -10.39 13.92 5.61
CA LEU A 88 -11.11 12.70 5.24
C LEU A 88 -10.25 11.80 4.35
N GLU A 89 -10.12 10.54 4.75
CA GLU A 89 -9.51 9.46 3.97
C GLU A 89 -10.57 8.42 3.63
N GLU A 90 -10.66 8.06 2.35
CA GLU A 90 -11.63 7.07 1.86
C GLU A 90 -11.06 5.66 1.90
N ALA A 91 -11.92 4.69 2.17
CA ALA A 91 -11.54 3.29 2.16
C ALA A 91 -11.07 2.84 0.77
N ILE A 92 -10.08 1.94 0.76
CA ILE A 92 -9.61 1.28 -0.46
C ILE A 92 -10.25 -0.10 -0.52
N THR A 93 -10.93 -0.37 -1.62
CA THR A 93 -11.45 -1.69 -1.97
C THR A 93 -10.83 -2.12 -3.30
N GLY A 94 -10.83 -3.42 -3.55
CA GLY A 94 -10.32 -3.98 -4.80
C GLY A 94 -11.06 -5.26 -5.15
N ASP A 95 -11.08 -5.58 -6.45
CA ASP A 95 -11.77 -6.77 -6.97
C ASP A 95 -11.06 -8.07 -6.55
N ALA A 96 -9.76 -8.00 -6.31
CA ALA A 96 -8.93 -9.12 -5.89
C ALA A 96 -7.81 -8.64 -4.95
N ALA A 97 -7.35 -9.56 -4.10
CA ALA A 97 -6.19 -9.35 -3.24
C ALA A 97 -5.17 -10.47 -3.44
N LEU A 98 -3.92 -10.10 -3.72
CA LEU A 98 -2.80 -11.03 -3.75
C LEU A 98 -2.09 -10.97 -2.39
N VAL A 99 -2.18 -12.06 -1.63
CA VAL A 99 -1.60 -12.17 -0.29
C VAL A 99 -0.55 -13.27 -0.25
N LYS A 100 0.55 -13.02 0.47
CA LYS A 100 1.59 -14.03 0.72
C LYS A 100 1.39 -14.62 2.12
N ALA A 101 1.22 -15.93 2.19
CA ALA A 101 1.12 -16.68 3.44
C ALA A 101 2.27 -17.67 3.59
N TRP A 102 2.61 -18.02 4.83
CA TRP A 102 3.62 -19.06 5.10
C TRP A 102 3.00 -20.46 5.04
N LYS A 103 1.78 -20.61 5.56
CA LYS A 103 1.04 -21.88 5.54
C LYS A 103 -0.43 -21.65 5.21
N GLY A 104 -0.91 -22.40 4.21
CA GLY A 104 -2.33 -22.52 3.85
C GLY A 104 -2.92 -23.84 4.35
N ILE A 105 -4.23 -23.84 4.59
CA ILE A 105 -5.05 -25.03 4.86
C ILE A 105 -6.16 -25.11 3.79
N ASN A 106 -6.78 -26.29 3.60
CA ASN A 106 -7.79 -26.46 2.54
C ASN A 106 -9.01 -25.52 2.65
N MET A 107 -9.29 -24.95 3.84
CA MET A 107 -10.36 -23.96 4.04
C MET A 107 -9.89 -22.49 4.00
N GLY A 108 -8.60 -22.22 3.74
CA GLY A 108 -8.07 -20.85 3.68
C GLY A 108 -6.66 -20.69 4.24
N ILE A 109 -6.37 -19.52 4.82
CA ILE A 109 -5.04 -19.22 5.39
C ILE A 109 -5.10 -19.44 6.90
N SER A 110 -4.17 -20.23 7.44
CA SER A 110 -4.05 -20.43 8.89
C SER A 110 -3.00 -19.53 9.53
N PHE A 111 -1.92 -19.20 8.81
CA PHE A 111 -0.85 -18.34 9.31
C PHE A 111 -0.34 -17.38 8.23
N ILE A 112 -0.46 -16.07 8.51
CA ILE A 112 0.21 -15.02 7.77
C ILE A 112 1.49 -14.68 8.52
N ALA A 113 2.65 -15.09 7.99
CA ALA A 113 3.93 -14.61 8.48
C ALA A 113 4.19 -13.23 7.87
N ILE A 114 3.87 -12.17 8.63
CA ILE A 114 4.34 -10.82 8.30
C ILE A 114 5.78 -10.75 8.79
N ARG A 115 6.73 -10.80 7.86
CA ARG A 115 8.14 -10.55 8.18
C ARG A 115 8.29 -9.07 8.55
N LEU A 116 8.24 -8.78 9.85
CA LEU A 116 8.64 -7.48 10.38
C LEU A 116 10.10 -7.25 9.97
N VAL A 117 10.41 -6.04 9.50
CA VAL A 117 11.70 -5.64 8.90
C VAL A 117 12.91 -5.79 9.86
N THR A 118 12.68 -6.25 11.08
CA THR A 118 13.73 -6.71 12.00
C THR A 118 13.37 -8.10 12.52
N SER A 119 13.80 -9.14 11.83
CA SER A 119 13.86 -10.47 12.44
C SER A 119 15.09 -10.53 13.35
N PRO A 120 14.95 -10.58 14.68
CA PRO A 120 16.09 -10.77 15.55
C PRO A 120 16.74 -12.15 15.27
N GLN A 121 18.07 -12.22 15.33
CA GLN A 121 18.88 -13.35 14.86
C GLN A 121 18.47 -14.71 15.47
N TRP A 122 17.87 -14.71 16.65
CA TRP A 122 17.40 -15.92 17.34
C TRP A 122 16.22 -16.61 16.64
N LEU A 123 15.40 -15.90 15.86
CA LEU A 123 14.29 -16.53 15.10
C LEU A 123 14.80 -17.41 13.95
N GLN A 124 15.99 -17.15 13.42
CA GLN A 124 16.60 -17.99 12.36
C GLN A 124 16.99 -19.38 12.87
N GLN A 125 17.13 -19.57 14.19
CA GLN A 125 17.48 -20.85 14.79
C GLN A 125 16.27 -21.79 14.94
N LEU A 126 15.04 -21.26 14.84
CA LEU A 126 13.80 -22.02 14.97
C LEU A 126 13.27 -22.57 13.63
N GLU A 127 13.92 -22.22 12.51
CA GLU A 127 13.56 -22.69 11.16
C GLU A 127 14.43 -23.89 10.67
N LYS A 128 15.25 -24.49 11.56
CA LYS A 128 15.91 -25.79 11.31
C LYS A 128 15.09 -26.93 11.90
#